data_AF-A0AA39ZV07-F1
#
_entry.id   AF-A0AA39ZV07-F1
#
_cell.length_a   1.000
_cell.length_b   1.000
_cell.length_c   1.000
_cell.angle_alpha   90.00
_cell.angle_beta   90.00
_cell.angle_gamma   90.00
#
_symmetry.space_group_name_H-M   'P 1'
#
loop_
_entity.id
_entity.type
_entity.pdbx_description
1 polymer ?
#
loop_
_entity_poly.entity_id
_entity_poly.type
_entity_poly.pdbx_seq_one_letter_code
_entity_poly.pdbx_strand_id
1 'polypeptide(L)'
;MKKTKKTKMKVLHRILHQAGRYQYLLTCSQPMTLRIISDIDQKSITKPWDMLAIVANSCGYAIRFNAEKLKRSEASLSLSILAQCLLNGEVLHNGRHNGRPPIPKAADLTVPKYLERALFSGFYRNTPKYNLILNKSCRFIDTSFSESGIHTHGHIWKLRKVIDTCNWPVQDAWVDVPHGKLELIQRKRLTYMAKWLEGERYGSLADSIRDYLSRDTKLAGVSEVADVIERGDSLALGCLWDTSSPERYSPYMAVFICDDRGGYDNDGEAFAFTASRPEDASSDKFDLNDLDRHVSFEVAMEGKVQGQNRLVPTLRIIRWLPGMCFFRGVHREEVVFPWPSDLKGIVA
;
A
#
# COMPACT_ATOMS: atom_id res chain seq x y z
N MET A 1 -4.35 37.61 31.58
CA MET A 1 -3.45 36.58 30.97
C MET A 1 -3.64 35.13 31.47
N LYS A 2 -3.93 34.85 32.75
CA LYS A 2 -4.04 33.46 33.27
C LYS A 2 -5.25 32.64 32.76
N LYS A 3 -6.42 33.27 32.54
CA LYS A 3 -7.63 32.58 32.01
C LYS A 3 -7.43 32.02 30.60
N THR A 4 -6.79 32.78 29.72
CA THR A 4 -6.55 32.40 28.31
C THR A 4 -5.62 31.19 28.18
N LYS A 5 -4.64 31.05 29.08
CA LYS A 5 -3.72 29.90 29.12
C LYS A 5 -4.42 28.61 29.58
N LYS A 6 -5.35 28.72 30.54
CA LYS A 6 -6.16 27.59 31.06
C LYS A 6 -7.17 27.07 30.03
N THR A 7 -7.77 27.97 29.24
CA THR A 7 -8.66 27.60 28.12
C THR A 7 -7.90 26.91 26.99
N LYS A 8 -6.72 27.43 26.61
CA LYS A 8 -5.85 26.79 25.60
C LYS A 8 -5.41 25.38 26.04
N MET A 9 -5.07 25.17 27.30
CA MET A 9 -4.71 23.84 27.82
C MET A 9 -5.88 22.85 27.84
N LYS A 10 -7.10 23.30 28.16
CA LYS A 10 -8.29 22.45 28.06
C LYS A 10 -8.60 22.03 26.62
N VAL A 11 -8.42 22.95 25.66
CA VAL A 11 -8.58 22.67 24.23
C VAL A 11 -7.51 21.68 23.76
N LEU A 12 -6.24 21.89 24.15
CA LEU A 12 -5.15 20.97 23.83
C LEU A 12 -5.40 19.57 24.39
N HIS A 13 -5.85 19.46 25.65
CA HIS A 13 -6.19 18.17 26.26
C HIS A 13 -7.34 17.47 25.55
N ARG A 14 -8.36 18.22 25.10
CA ARG A 14 -9.45 17.67 24.29
C ARG A 14 -8.97 17.19 22.92
N ILE A 15 -8.11 17.95 22.24
CA ILE A 15 -7.53 17.58 20.95
C ILE A 15 -6.67 16.32 21.11
N LEU A 16 -5.79 16.28 22.11
CA LEU A 16 -4.93 15.12 22.39
C LEU A 16 -5.75 13.90 22.82
N HIS A 17 -6.80 14.07 23.62
CA HIS A 17 -7.70 12.99 24.00
C HIS A 17 -8.49 12.46 22.79
N GLN A 18 -8.96 13.34 21.90
CA GLN A 18 -9.68 12.94 20.70
C GLN A 18 -8.74 12.27 19.67
N ALA A 19 -7.54 12.83 19.46
CA ALA A 19 -6.49 12.24 18.63
C ALA A 19 -6.01 10.89 19.19
N GLY A 20 -5.85 10.78 20.51
CA GLY A 20 -5.54 9.54 21.22
C GLY A 20 -6.65 8.50 21.07
N ARG A 21 -7.93 8.90 21.10
CA ARG A 21 -9.06 7.99 20.78
C ARG A 21 -8.98 7.46 19.35
N TYR A 22 -8.61 8.28 18.38
CA TYR A 22 -8.36 7.78 17.02
C TYR A 22 -7.20 6.77 17.01
N GLN A 23 -6.16 6.98 17.83
CA GLN A 23 -5.03 6.07 17.92
C GLN A 23 -5.34 4.73 18.59
N TYR A 24 -6.21 4.70 19.59
CA TYR A 24 -6.60 3.49 20.32
C TYR A 24 -7.75 2.70 19.67
N LEU A 25 -8.62 3.36 18.90
CA LEU A 25 -9.81 2.72 18.32
C LEU A 25 -9.60 2.24 16.88
N LEU A 26 -8.48 2.57 16.23
CA LEU A 26 -8.20 2.11 14.88
C LEU A 26 -7.64 0.69 14.97
N THR A 27 -8.43 -0.30 14.53
CA THR A 27 -7.86 -1.59 14.18
C THR A 27 -6.77 -1.34 13.14
N CYS A 28 -5.57 -1.85 13.43
CA CYS A 28 -4.34 -1.53 12.69
C CYS A 28 -4.41 -1.85 11.19
N SER A 29 -5.39 -2.67 10.77
CA SER A 29 -5.61 -3.12 9.40
C SER A 29 -6.72 -2.39 8.64
N GLN A 30 -7.48 -1.49 9.28
CA GLN A 30 -8.59 -0.80 8.60
C GLN A 30 -8.12 0.44 7.82
N PRO A 31 -8.55 0.61 6.55
CA PRO A 31 -8.39 1.85 5.81
C PRO A 31 -9.06 3.02 6.55
N MET A 32 -8.39 4.17 6.59
CA MET A 32 -8.90 5.33 7.31
C MET A 32 -10.23 5.85 6.74
N THR A 33 -10.40 5.73 5.42
CA THR A 33 -11.60 6.11 4.68
C THR A 33 -12.86 5.50 5.27
N LEU A 34 -12.81 4.22 5.66
CA LEU A 34 -13.94 3.53 6.28
C LEU A 34 -14.39 4.20 7.55
N ARG A 35 -13.44 4.49 8.44
CA ARG A 35 -13.77 5.10 9.72
C ARG A 35 -14.34 6.50 9.55
N ILE A 36 -13.77 7.30 8.65
CA ILE A 36 -14.28 8.65 8.39
C ILE A 36 -15.72 8.59 7.90
N ILE A 37 -16.01 7.67 6.97
CA ILE A 37 -17.34 7.51 6.40
C ILE A 37 -18.33 6.97 7.44
N SER A 38 -17.93 6.00 8.27
CA SER A 38 -18.76 5.50 9.37
C SER A 38 -19.01 6.57 10.45
N ASP A 39 -18.00 7.36 10.82
CA ASP A 39 -18.13 8.48 11.77
C ASP A 39 -19.08 9.57 11.25
N ILE A 40 -19.09 9.79 9.93
CA ILE A 40 -19.98 10.72 9.23
C ILE A 40 -21.42 10.21 9.27
N ASP A 41 -21.63 8.94 8.92
CA ASP A 41 -22.94 8.28 8.88
C ASP A 41 -23.61 8.31 10.27
N GLN A 42 -22.84 8.04 11.32
CA GLN A 42 -23.31 8.10 12.71
C GLN A 42 -23.71 9.51 13.18
N LYS A 43 -23.20 10.56 12.54
CA LYS A 43 -23.43 11.95 12.96
C LYS A 43 -24.62 12.62 12.29
N SER A 44 -25.39 11.90 11.46
CA SER A 44 -26.62 12.38 10.80
C SER A 44 -26.45 13.78 10.18
N ILE A 45 -25.58 13.89 9.18
CA ILE A 45 -25.25 15.17 8.54
C ILE A 45 -26.50 15.79 7.88
N THR A 46 -26.79 17.05 8.20
CA THR A 46 -27.94 17.81 7.69
C THR A 46 -27.85 18.13 6.20
N LYS A 47 -26.63 18.21 5.67
CA LYS A 47 -26.31 18.44 4.25
C LYS A 47 -25.54 17.24 3.69
N PRO A 48 -26.21 16.24 3.08
CA PRO A 48 -25.56 15.02 2.63
C PRO A 48 -24.39 15.24 1.66
N TRP A 49 -24.46 16.25 0.80
CA TRP A 49 -23.42 16.56 -0.18
C TRP A 49 -22.12 17.11 0.43
N ASP A 50 -22.15 17.62 1.67
CA ASP A 50 -20.94 18.05 2.39
C ASP A 50 -20.00 16.87 2.67
N MET A 51 -20.51 15.63 2.63
CA MET A 51 -19.72 14.41 2.79
C MET A 51 -18.53 14.34 1.82
N LEU A 52 -18.70 14.77 0.56
CA LEU A 52 -17.61 14.76 -0.42
C LEU A 52 -16.41 15.59 0.04
N ALA A 53 -16.67 16.78 0.60
CA ALA A 53 -15.64 17.68 1.10
C ALA A 53 -15.03 17.18 2.42
N ILE A 54 -15.86 16.66 3.33
CA ILE A 54 -15.41 16.13 4.62
C ILE A 54 -14.50 14.92 4.42
N VAL A 55 -14.91 13.96 3.59
CA VAL A 55 -14.11 12.78 3.24
C VAL A 55 -12.81 13.23 2.57
N ALA A 56 -12.85 14.13 1.60
CA ALA A 56 -11.64 14.60 0.94
C ALA A 56 -10.63 15.21 1.90
N ASN A 57 -11.10 16.09 2.79
CA ASN A 57 -10.26 16.75 3.77
C ASN A 57 -9.65 15.77 4.77
N SER A 58 -10.48 14.86 5.29
CA SER A 58 -10.08 13.94 6.34
C SER A 58 -9.14 12.85 5.83
N CYS A 59 -9.33 12.38 4.60
CA CYS A 59 -8.46 11.41 3.92
C CYS A 59 -7.24 12.08 3.23
N GLY A 60 -7.18 13.41 3.13
CA GLY A 60 -6.13 14.08 2.38
C GLY A 60 -6.17 13.78 0.88
N TYR A 61 -7.37 13.72 0.30
CA TYR A 61 -7.58 13.51 -1.13
C TYR A 61 -7.22 14.76 -1.94
N ALA A 62 -6.52 14.51 -3.05
CA ALA A 62 -6.15 15.52 -4.03
C ALA A 62 -7.30 15.80 -5.00
N ILE A 63 -7.96 14.74 -5.50
CA ILE A 63 -9.12 14.87 -6.37
C ILE A 63 -10.36 15.12 -5.52
N ARG A 64 -11.05 16.23 -5.82
CA ARG A 64 -12.21 16.72 -5.07
C ARG A 64 -13.34 17.00 -6.03
N PHE A 65 -14.49 16.38 -5.80
CA PHE A 65 -15.66 16.65 -6.63
C PHE A 65 -16.38 17.92 -6.21
N ASN A 66 -16.92 18.62 -7.20
CA ASN A 66 -17.77 19.78 -6.98
C ASN A 66 -19.20 19.29 -6.73
N ALA A 67 -19.62 19.33 -5.46
CA ALA A 67 -20.93 18.91 -5.01
C ALA A 67 -22.08 19.61 -5.77
N GLU A 68 -21.98 20.92 -6.00
CA GLU A 68 -23.02 21.69 -6.69
C GLU A 68 -23.14 21.29 -8.16
N LYS A 69 -22.01 21.03 -8.83
CA LYS A 69 -22.01 20.57 -10.22
C LYS A 69 -22.65 19.19 -10.36
N LEU A 70 -22.29 18.25 -9.47
CA LEU A 70 -22.85 16.90 -9.46
C LEU A 70 -24.33 16.88 -9.12
N LYS A 71 -24.75 17.74 -8.18
CA LYS A 71 -26.16 17.89 -7.82
C LYS A 71 -27.00 18.42 -8.99
N ARG A 72 -26.46 19.35 -9.78
CA ARG A 72 -27.11 19.89 -10.99
C ARG A 72 -27.19 18.88 -12.12
N SER A 73 -26.24 17.94 -12.20
CA SER A 73 -26.24 16.88 -13.20
C SER A 73 -27.00 15.62 -12.77
N GLU A 74 -27.83 15.72 -11.72
CA GLU A 74 -28.61 14.60 -11.16
C GLU A 74 -27.76 13.36 -10.79
N ALA A 75 -26.48 13.57 -10.47
CA ALA A 75 -25.58 12.47 -10.13
C ALA A 75 -25.95 11.87 -8.76
N SER A 76 -25.74 10.56 -8.62
CA SER A 76 -25.88 9.89 -7.34
C SER A 76 -24.76 10.31 -6.38
N LEU A 77 -25.13 10.84 -5.21
CA LEU A 77 -24.18 11.16 -4.14
C LEU A 77 -23.36 9.92 -3.73
N SER A 78 -24.03 8.76 -3.67
CA SER A 78 -23.40 7.49 -3.35
C SER A 78 -22.28 7.13 -4.33
N LEU A 79 -22.60 7.15 -5.63
CA LEU A 79 -21.61 6.88 -6.68
C LEU A 79 -20.51 7.95 -6.69
N SER A 80 -20.84 9.20 -6.38
CA SER A 80 -19.87 10.30 -6.30
C SER A 80 -18.86 10.07 -5.16
N ILE A 81 -19.30 9.61 -3.99
CA ILE A 81 -18.40 9.28 -2.87
C ILE A 81 -17.48 8.11 -3.25
N LEU A 82 -18.05 7.03 -3.81
CA LEU A 82 -17.28 5.87 -4.24
C LEU A 82 -16.23 6.25 -5.30
N ALA A 83 -16.65 6.93 -6.37
CA ALA A 83 -15.76 7.39 -7.43
C ALA A 83 -14.67 8.33 -6.88
N GLN A 84 -14.98 9.24 -5.96
CA GLN A 84 -13.97 10.11 -5.36
C GLN A 84 -12.95 9.31 -4.53
N CYS A 85 -13.36 8.29 -3.79
CA CYS A 85 -12.43 7.42 -3.05
C CYS A 85 -11.47 6.69 -4.02
N LEU A 86 -12.02 6.08 -5.07
CA LEU A 86 -11.26 5.27 -6.03
C LEU A 86 -10.35 6.10 -6.95
N LEU A 87 -10.79 7.28 -7.39
CA LEU A 87 -9.94 8.23 -8.13
C LEU A 87 -8.79 8.78 -7.27
N ASN A 88 -8.92 8.74 -5.94
CA ASN A 88 -7.81 9.07 -5.05
C ASN A 88 -6.93 7.87 -4.71
N GLY A 89 -7.24 6.69 -5.26
CA GLY A 89 -6.41 5.48 -5.16
C GLY A 89 -6.75 4.55 -4.00
N GLU A 90 -7.92 4.70 -3.37
CA GLU A 90 -8.38 3.67 -2.43
C GLU A 90 -8.53 2.32 -3.14
N VAL A 91 -8.07 1.26 -2.49
CA VAL A 91 -7.94 -0.06 -3.12
C VAL A 91 -9.16 -0.92 -2.77
N LEU A 92 -9.84 -1.41 -3.80
CA LEU A 92 -10.90 -2.42 -3.66
C LEU A 92 -10.29 -3.82 -3.65
N HIS A 93 -10.86 -4.71 -2.85
CA HIS A 93 -10.59 -6.13 -2.94
C HIS A 93 -11.27 -6.70 -4.20
N ASN A 94 -10.49 -7.00 -5.23
CA ASN A 94 -10.95 -7.63 -6.46
C ASN A 94 -10.53 -9.10 -6.59
N GLY A 95 -9.90 -9.67 -5.57
CA GLY A 95 -9.50 -11.08 -5.50
C GLY A 95 -10.68 -12.04 -5.40
N ARG A 96 -10.43 -13.34 -5.60
CA ARG A 96 -11.44 -14.38 -5.36
C ARG A 96 -11.78 -14.40 -3.87
N HIS A 97 -13.08 -14.45 -3.55
CA HIS A 97 -13.57 -14.63 -2.18
C HIS A 97 -13.34 -16.07 -1.73
N ASN A 98 -12.08 -16.44 -1.48
CA ASN A 98 -11.76 -17.76 -0.95
C ASN A 98 -12.24 -17.82 0.51
N GLY A 99 -13.45 -18.35 0.71
CA GLY A 99 -14.04 -18.62 2.04
C GLY A 99 -14.80 -17.47 2.71
N ARG A 100 -14.98 -16.31 2.06
CA ARG A 100 -15.88 -15.26 2.56
C ARG A 100 -17.32 -15.48 2.06
N PRO A 101 -18.34 -15.20 2.88
CA PRO A 101 -19.72 -15.31 2.44
C PRO A 101 -19.96 -14.44 1.19
N PRO A 102 -20.90 -14.82 0.30
CA PRO A 102 -21.23 -14.03 -0.88
C PRO A 102 -21.49 -12.58 -0.51
N ILE A 103 -20.83 -11.63 -1.17
CA ILE A 103 -21.15 -10.22 -0.95
C ILE A 103 -22.58 -10.00 -1.51
N PRO A 104 -23.49 -9.36 -0.74
CA PRO A 104 -24.73 -8.82 -1.29
C PRO A 104 -24.44 -7.95 -2.52
N LYS A 105 -25.38 -7.82 -3.46
CA LYS A 105 -25.14 -6.92 -4.61
C LYS A 105 -24.84 -5.52 -4.08
N ALA A 106 -23.89 -4.82 -4.69
CA ALA A 106 -23.52 -3.48 -4.26
C ALA A 106 -24.73 -2.51 -4.25
N ALA A 107 -25.72 -2.76 -5.12
CA ALA A 107 -26.97 -2.02 -5.20
C ALA A 107 -27.84 -2.13 -3.93
N ASP A 108 -27.69 -3.19 -3.14
CA ASP A 108 -28.48 -3.43 -1.92
C ASP A 108 -27.85 -2.78 -0.67
N LEU A 109 -26.69 -2.12 -0.83
CA LEU A 109 -25.91 -1.57 0.26
C LEU A 109 -25.84 -0.05 0.19
N THR A 110 -25.84 0.59 1.36
CA THR A 110 -25.41 2.00 1.45
C THR A 110 -23.91 2.07 1.17
N VAL A 111 -23.42 3.20 0.67
CA VAL A 111 -21.99 3.37 0.37
C VAL A 111 -21.07 3.10 1.55
N PRO A 112 -21.36 3.55 2.78
CA PRO A 112 -20.58 3.16 3.96
C PRO A 112 -20.46 1.64 4.11
N LYS A 113 -21.59 0.93 4.03
CA LYS A 113 -21.65 -0.54 4.17
C LYS A 113 -21.01 -1.28 3.00
N TYR A 114 -21.04 -0.69 1.81
CA TYR A 114 -20.36 -1.22 0.63
C TYR A 114 -18.85 -1.08 0.79
N LEU A 115 -18.37 0.13 1.04
CA LEU A 115 -16.94 0.42 1.23
C LEU A 115 -16.37 -0.43 2.35
N GLU A 116 -17.07 -0.59 3.48
CA GLU A 116 -16.63 -1.44 4.61
C GLU A 116 -16.27 -2.87 4.18
N ARG A 117 -17.02 -3.41 3.21
CA ARG A 117 -16.81 -4.77 2.69
C ARG A 117 -15.83 -4.81 1.52
N ALA A 118 -15.87 -3.79 0.68
CA ALA A 118 -15.18 -3.79 -0.61
C ALA A 118 -13.78 -3.21 -0.54
N LEU A 119 -13.50 -2.26 0.36
CA LEU A 119 -12.15 -1.76 0.56
C LEU A 119 -11.25 -2.86 1.10
N PHE A 120 -10.03 -2.92 0.57
CA PHE A 120 -9.05 -3.89 0.98
C PHE A 120 -8.69 -3.68 2.46
N SER A 121 -9.04 -4.64 3.32
CA SER A 121 -8.81 -4.62 4.77
C SER A 121 -7.71 -5.60 5.20
N GLY A 122 -6.93 -6.10 4.25
CA GLY A 122 -5.86 -7.08 4.47
C GLY A 122 -4.51 -6.48 4.85
N PHE A 123 -4.44 -5.18 5.21
CA PHE A 123 -3.22 -4.52 5.68
C PHE A 123 -2.81 -5.04 7.07
N TYR A 124 -2.45 -6.31 7.17
CA TYR A 124 -2.01 -6.89 8.42
C TYR A 124 -0.52 -6.60 8.63
N ARG A 125 -0.21 -6.01 9.79
CA ARG A 125 1.15 -5.87 10.32
C ARG A 125 1.18 -6.51 11.70
N ASN A 126 2.16 -7.39 11.94
CA ASN A 126 2.45 -7.96 13.26
C ASN A 126 3.05 -6.93 14.26
N THR A 127 3.29 -5.69 13.85
CA THR A 127 3.97 -4.67 14.65
C THR A 127 3.05 -3.47 14.95
N PRO A 128 2.68 -3.20 16.22
CA PRO A 128 1.73 -2.14 16.61
C PRO A 128 2.20 -0.69 16.39
N LYS A 129 3.51 -0.44 16.23
CA LYS A 129 4.11 0.88 16.45
C LYS A 129 3.82 1.96 15.37
N TYR A 130 3.38 1.61 14.16
CA TYR A 130 3.29 2.59 13.03
C TYR A 130 1.99 2.56 12.20
N ASN A 131 0.97 1.82 12.63
CA ASN A 131 -0.12 1.38 11.76
C ASN A 131 -1.11 2.47 11.26
N LEU A 132 -1.13 3.65 11.88
CA LEU A 132 -2.17 4.66 11.60
C LEU A 132 -1.77 5.69 10.54
N ILE A 133 -0.47 5.90 10.35
CA ILE A 133 0.07 6.84 9.36
C ILE A 133 0.20 6.15 8.00
N LEU A 134 0.50 4.85 8.01
CA LEU A 134 0.65 4.05 6.79
C LEU A 134 -0.68 3.86 6.05
N ASN A 135 -1.76 3.46 6.73
CA ASN A 135 -3.07 3.27 6.09
C ASN A 135 -3.69 4.55 5.52
N LYS A 136 -3.21 5.75 5.91
CA LYS A 136 -3.62 7.03 5.28
C LYS A 136 -3.09 7.19 3.85
N SER A 137 -2.06 6.42 3.48
CA SER A 137 -1.24 6.71 2.31
C SER A 137 -0.97 5.52 1.39
N CYS A 138 -1.37 4.30 1.78
CA CYS A 138 -1.38 3.12 0.92
C CYS A 138 -2.46 3.25 -0.16
N ARG A 139 -2.14 3.90 -1.28
CA ARG A 139 -3.06 4.17 -2.39
C ARG A 139 -2.43 3.86 -3.73
N PHE A 140 -3.27 3.49 -4.68
CA PHE A 140 -2.92 3.55 -6.09
C PHE A 140 -2.63 4.99 -6.52
N ILE A 141 -1.86 5.12 -7.60
CA ILE A 141 -1.43 6.40 -8.16
C ILE A 141 -2.01 6.57 -9.56
N ASP A 142 -2.23 7.83 -9.95
CA ASP A 142 -2.70 8.20 -11.29
C ASP A 142 -3.87 7.33 -11.76
N THR A 143 -4.87 7.19 -10.90
CA THR A 143 -5.98 6.28 -11.15
C THR A 143 -6.99 6.87 -12.13
N SER A 144 -7.47 6.02 -13.03
CA SER A 144 -8.56 6.33 -13.94
C SER A 144 -9.46 5.11 -14.12
N PHE A 145 -10.64 5.31 -14.69
CA PHE A 145 -11.64 4.25 -14.85
C PHE A 145 -11.84 3.91 -16.32
N SER A 146 -12.11 2.64 -16.58
CA SER A 146 -12.67 2.15 -17.83
C SER A 146 -13.73 1.08 -17.54
N GLU A 147 -14.42 0.61 -18.56
CA GLU A 147 -15.33 -0.55 -18.46
C GLU A 147 -14.60 -1.79 -17.92
N SER A 148 -13.29 -1.92 -18.20
CA SER A 148 -12.50 -3.08 -17.78
C SER A 148 -12.10 -3.04 -16.30
N GLY A 149 -12.05 -1.86 -15.66
CA GLY A 149 -11.64 -1.72 -14.27
C GLY A 149 -11.01 -0.38 -13.91
N ILE A 150 -10.22 -0.41 -12.85
CA ILE A 150 -9.42 0.72 -12.38
C ILE A 150 -8.02 0.61 -13.00
N HIS A 151 -7.65 1.60 -13.80
CA HIS A 151 -6.30 1.76 -14.33
C HIS A 151 -5.42 2.44 -13.28
N THR A 152 -4.17 2.00 -13.17
CA THR A 152 -3.16 2.64 -12.33
C THR A 152 -1.75 2.31 -12.85
N HIS A 153 -0.72 2.86 -12.21
CA HIS A 153 0.66 2.67 -12.56
C HIS A 153 1.45 2.14 -11.36
N GLY A 154 2.40 1.24 -11.62
CA GLY A 154 3.29 0.71 -10.60
C GLY A 154 4.34 -0.24 -11.16
N HIS A 155 4.97 -1.00 -10.28
CA HIS A 155 5.98 -1.97 -10.64
C HIS A 155 5.44 -3.37 -10.44
N ILE A 156 5.62 -4.24 -11.44
CA ILE A 156 5.32 -5.66 -11.32
C ILE A 156 6.62 -6.40 -11.05
N TRP A 157 6.62 -7.23 -10.03
CA TRP A 157 7.75 -8.04 -9.60
C TRP A 157 7.42 -9.50 -9.82
N LYS A 158 8.34 -10.25 -10.43
CA LYS A 158 8.27 -11.70 -10.46
C LYS A 158 9.04 -12.25 -9.25
N LEU A 159 8.33 -13.01 -8.41
CA LEU A 159 8.88 -13.63 -7.21
C LEU A 159 9.46 -14.99 -7.61
N ARG A 160 10.79 -15.12 -7.58
CA ARG A 160 11.47 -16.34 -8.11
C ARG A 160 12.32 -17.08 -7.10
N LYS A 161 12.81 -16.40 -6.06
CA LYS A 161 13.75 -17.00 -5.11
C LYS A 161 13.23 -16.79 -3.70
N VAL A 162 13.06 -17.88 -2.97
CA VAL A 162 12.83 -17.86 -1.52
C VAL A 162 14.16 -17.98 -0.80
N ILE A 163 14.34 -17.17 0.22
CA ILE A 163 15.42 -17.21 1.17
C ILE A 163 14.82 -17.63 2.51
N ASP A 164 15.37 -18.70 3.08
CA ASP A 164 15.09 -19.11 4.44
C ASP A 164 16.13 -18.49 5.39
N THR A 165 15.67 -17.70 6.36
CA THR A 165 16.56 -17.03 7.32
C THR A 165 16.67 -17.77 8.65
N CYS A 166 16.00 -18.92 8.83
CA CYS A 166 15.94 -19.63 10.10
C CYS A 166 17.31 -20.12 10.60
N ASN A 167 18.22 -20.44 9.68
CA ASN A 167 19.56 -20.94 9.98
C ASN A 167 20.64 -19.85 9.91
N TRP A 168 20.25 -18.58 9.82
CA TRP A 168 21.25 -17.51 9.79
C TRP A 168 21.94 -17.40 11.16
N PRO A 169 23.29 -17.28 11.17
CA PRO A 169 24.03 -17.14 12.42
C PRO A 169 23.68 -15.85 13.13
N VAL A 170 23.92 -15.78 14.44
CA VAL A 170 23.74 -14.54 15.20
C VAL A 170 24.57 -13.43 14.58
N GLN A 171 23.92 -12.33 14.18
CA GLN A 171 24.59 -11.18 13.59
C GLN A 171 25.14 -10.29 14.72
N ASP A 172 26.32 -10.65 15.23
CA ASP A 172 27.03 -9.96 16.31
C ASP A 172 27.99 -8.87 15.80
N ALA A 173 28.37 -8.94 14.52
CA ALA A 173 29.27 -8.01 13.85
C ALA A 173 28.99 -6.54 14.21
N TRP A 174 30.09 -5.81 14.37
CA TRP A 174 30.02 -4.38 14.62
C TRP A 174 29.39 -3.66 13.42
N VAL A 175 28.48 -2.74 13.72
CA VAL A 175 27.88 -1.80 12.77
C VAL A 175 27.94 -0.41 13.39
N ASP A 176 28.13 0.61 12.58
CA ASP A 176 28.21 2.00 13.04
C ASP A 176 26.99 2.38 13.90
N VAL A 177 27.23 3.23 14.91
CA VAL A 177 26.20 3.72 15.84
C VAL A 177 25.17 4.56 15.06
N PRO A 178 23.87 4.30 15.24
CA PRO A 178 22.81 4.82 14.36
C PRO A 178 22.66 6.34 14.43
N HIS A 179 22.36 6.94 13.28
CA HIS A 179 21.93 8.35 13.16
C HIS A 179 20.50 8.49 12.58
N GLY A 180 19.88 7.43 12.06
CA GLY A 180 18.50 7.46 11.53
C GLY A 180 17.53 6.50 12.25
N LYS A 181 16.56 5.94 11.50
CA LYS A 181 15.32 5.39 12.09
C LYS A 181 15.39 3.92 12.50
N LEU A 182 16.39 3.18 12.00
CA LEU A 182 16.51 1.75 12.30
C LEU A 182 17.10 1.50 13.67
N GLU A 183 16.57 0.50 14.37
CA GLU A 183 17.19 -0.01 15.59
C GLU A 183 18.52 -0.72 15.26
N LEU A 184 19.47 -0.72 16.19
CA LEU A 184 20.80 -1.33 15.99
C LEU A 184 20.70 -2.79 15.52
N ILE A 185 19.77 -3.55 16.08
CA ILE A 185 19.53 -4.94 15.71
C ILE A 185 19.06 -5.08 14.26
N GLN A 186 18.13 -4.23 13.82
CA GLN A 186 17.61 -4.22 12.46
C GLN A 186 18.73 -3.93 11.45
N ARG A 187 19.59 -2.95 11.77
CA ARG A 187 20.75 -2.62 10.95
C ARG A 187 21.73 -3.78 10.81
N LYS A 188 22.02 -4.50 11.90
CA LYS A 188 22.89 -5.70 11.85
C LYS A 188 22.30 -6.79 10.95
N ARG A 189 20.99 -7.03 11.03
CA ARG A 189 20.29 -8.02 10.18
C ARG A 189 20.38 -7.67 8.70
N LEU A 190 20.09 -6.43 8.35
CA LEU A 190 20.15 -5.96 6.95
C LEU A 190 21.59 -5.94 6.41
N THR A 191 22.57 -5.59 7.26
CA THR A 191 23.99 -5.65 6.90
C THR A 191 24.42 -7.08 6.58
N TYR A 192 23.99 -8.04 7.40
CA TYR A 192 24.25 -9.45 7.13
C TYR A 192 23.54 -9.92 5.87
N MET A 193 22.27 -9.54 5.68
CA MET A 193 21.52 -9.85 4.46
C MET A 193 22.26 -9.37 3.20
N ALA A 194 22.78 -8.14 3.20
CA ALA A 194 23.55 -7.62 2.07
C ALA A 194 24.82 -8.44 1.79
N LYS A 195 25.54 -8.87 2.83
CA LYS A 195 26.70 -9.77 2.68
C LYS A 195 26.32 -11.15 2.14
N TRP A 196 25.22 -11.71 2.65
CA TRP A 196 24.70 -13.00 2.19
C TRP A 196 24.29 -12.92 0.72
N LEU A 197 23.56 -11.88 0.32
CA LEU A 197 23.14 -11.65 -1.06
C LEU A 197 24.32 -11.50 -2.02
N GLU A 198 25.40 -10.84 -1.59
CA GLU A 198 26.64 -10.76 -2.38
C GLU A 198 27.28 -12.13 -2.59
N GLY A 199 27.37 -12.95 -1.55
CA GLY A 199 27.87 -14.32 -1.65
C GLY A 199 27.05 -15.19 -2.61
N GLU A 200 25.74 -14.96 -2.65
CA GLU A 200 24.77 -15.63 -3.53
C GLU A 200 24.66 -15.00 -4.93
N ARG A 201 25.54 -14.05 -5.28
CA ARG A 201 25.60 -13.36 -6.58
C ARG A 201 24.40 -12.46 -6.89
N TYR A 202 23.66 -12.01 -5.88
CA TYR A 202 22.62 -10.99 -6.00
C TYR A 202 23.16 -9.58 -5.73
N GLY A 203 24.26 -9.22 -6.40
CA GLY A 203 25.05 -8.00 -6.14
C GLY A 203 24.24 -6.70 -6.19
N SER A 204 23.37 -6.53 -7.19
CA SER A 204 22.56 -5.29 -7.33
C SER A 204 21.62 -5.04 -6.14
N LEU A 205 21.04 -6.10 -5.58
CA LEU A 205 20.19 -5.99 -4.39
C LEU A 205 21.03 -5.72 -3.15
N ALA A 206 22.17 -6.40 -3.01
CA ALA A 206 23.12 -6.18 -1.92
C ALA A 206 23.59 -4.71 -1.89
N ASP A 207 23.98 -4.17 -3.04
CA ASP A 207 24.40 -2.78 -3.20
C ASP A 207 23.28 -1.80 -2.87
N SER A 208 22.05 -2.09 -3.28
CA SER A 208 20.88 -1.25 -2.97
C SER A 208 20.60 -1.21 -1.46
N ILE A 209 20.72 -2.35 -0.77
CA ILE A 209 20.59 -2.42 0.70
C ILE A 209 21.74 -1.65 1.38
N ARG A 210 22.98 -1.75 0.90
CA ARG A 210 24.11 -0.99 1.46
C ARG A 210 23.97 0.50 1.24
N ASP A 211 23.57 0.93 0.05
CA ASP A 211 23.32 2.33 -0.27
C ASP A 211 22.25 2.89 0.67
N TYR A 212 21.17 2.15 0.87
CA TYR A 212 20.15 2.46 1.87
C TYR A 212 20.73 2.58 3.29
N LEU A 213 21.49 1.58 3.75
CA LEU A 213 22.09 1.55 5.09
C LEU A 213 23.14 2.65 5.32
N SER A 214 23.77 3.15 4.25
CA SER A 214 24.75 4.22 4.30
C SER A 214 24.11 5.61 4.43
N ARG A 215 22.93 5.78 3.83
CA ARG A 215 22.18 7.03 3.82
C ARG A 215 21.14 7.13 4.94
N ASP A 216 20.72 5.97 5.48
CA ASP A 216 19.66 5.84 6.50
C ASP A 216 18.37 6.58 6.09
N THR A 217 18.01 6.38 4.81
CA THR A 217 16.86 7.02 4.16
C THR A 217 15.58 6.50 4.76
N LYS A 218 14.45 7.20 4.54
CA LYS A 218 13.16 6.53 4.73
C LYS A 218 13.01 5.52 3.60
N LEU A 219 12.68 4.27 3.91
CA LEU A 219 12.27 3.24 2.96
C LEU A 219 11.23 2.38 3.70
N ALA A 220 10.02 2.28 3.15
CA ALA A 220 8.99 1.46 3.79
C ALA A 220 9.27 -0.03 3.60
N GLY A 221 8.83 -0.84 4.56
CA GLY A 221 9.04 -2.30 4.55
C GLY A 221 10.38 -2.76 5.14
N VAL A 222 11.33 -1.85 5.38
CA VAL A 222 12.68 -2.22 5.83
C VAL A 222 12.69 -2.77 7.25
N SER A 223 12.08 -2.07 8.20
CA SER A 223 11.98 -2.54 9.58
C SER A 223 11.25 -3.89 9.63
N GLU A 224 10.19 -4.05 8.83
CA GLU A 224 9.40 -5.27 8.81
C GLU A 224 10.19 -6.46 8.29
N VAL A 225 11.00 -6.27 7.23
CA VAL A 225 11.89 -7.32 6.72
C VAL A 225 12.97 -7.65 7.76
N ALA A 226 13.54 -6.66 8.44
CA ALA A 226 14.51 -6.91 9.49
C ALA A 226 13.93 -7.73 10.66
N ASP A 227 12.69 -7.41 11.06
CA ASP A 227 11.97 -8.14 12.11
C ASP A 227 11.61 -9.57 11.68
N VAL A 228 11.34 -9.80 10.38
CA VAL A 228 11.15 -11.15 9.81
C VAL A 228 12.43 -11.98 9.86
N ILE A 229 13.56 -11.38 9.50
CA ILE A 229 14.88 -12.03 9.57
C ILE A 229 15.14 -12.50 11.01
N GLU A 230 14.81 -11.68 11.99
CA GLU A 230 14.95 -12.02 13.42
C GLU A 230 14.11 -13.24 13.83
N ARG A 231 12.88 -13.35 13.32
CA ARG A 231 12.02 -14.51 13.59
C ARG A 231 12.43 -15.77 12.84
N GLY A 232 13.28 -15.64 11.82
CA GLY A 232 13.68 -16.76 10.97
C GLY A 232 12.62 -17.13 9.93
N ASP A 233 11.73 -16.21 9.54
CA ASP A 233 10.72 -16.50 8.52
C ASP A 233 11.30 -16.31 7.09
N SER A 234 10.60 -16.84 6.10
CA SER A 234 11.03 -16.81 4.71
C SER A 234 10.84 -15.44 4.05
N LEU A 235 11.74 -15.11 3.13
CA LEU A 235 11.68 -13.91 2.29
C LEU A 235 11.68 -14.30 0.80
N ALA A 236 10.94 -13.58 -0.03
CA ALA A 236 11.00 -13.72 -1.49
C ALA A 236 11.77 -12.56 -2.13
N LEU A 237 12.66 -12.90 -3.07
CA LEU A 237 13.29 -11.92 -3.93
C LEU A 237 12.44 -11.65 -5.17
N GLY A 238 12.21 -10.36 -5.44
CA GLY A 238 11.52 -9.86 -6.61
C GLY A 238 12.48 -9.29 -7.65
N CYS A 239 12.35 -9.73 -8.89
CA CYS A 239 12.94 -9.06 -10.04
C CYS A 239 11.85 -8.37 -10.86
N LEU A 240 12.19 -7.26 -11.51
CA LEU A 240 11.21 -6.52 -12.31
C LEU A 240 10.74 -7.36 -13.50
N TRP A 241 9.42 -7.43 -13.65
CA TRP A 241 8.81 -8.05 -14.80
C TRP A 241 8.65 -7.02 -15.91
N ASP A 242 9.42 -7.20 -16.97
CA ASP A 242 9.29 -6.41 -18.20
C ASP A 242 8.28 -7.08 -19.13
N THR A 243 7.14 -6.41 -19.33
CA THR A 243 6.06 -6.87 -20.22
C THR A 243 6.48 -6.90 -21.68
N SER A 244 7.50 -6.10 -22.06
CA SER A 244 8.02 -5.94 -23.42
C SER A 244 9.14 -6.93 -23.72
N SER A 245 9.80 -7.46 -22.69
CA SER A 245 10.86 -8.46 -22.82
C SER A 245 10.83 -9.45 -21.66
N PRO A 246 9.82 -10.37 -21.62
CA PRO A 246 9.61 -11.28 -20.49
C PRO A 246 10.78 -12.24 -20.22
N GLU A 247 11.59 -12.50 -21.25
CA GLU A 247 12.76 -13.37 -21.21
C GLU A 247 14.02 -12.65 -20.69
N ARG A 248 14.04 -11.31 -20.69
CA ARG A 248 15.20 -10.55 -20.25
C ARG A 248 15.30 -10.62 -18.73
N TYR A 249 16.46 -11.07 -18.26
CA TYR A 249 16.70 -11.21 -16.83
C TYR A 249 16.94 -9.84 -16.19
N SER A 250 15.94 -9.33 -15.48
CA SER A 250 16.11 -8.19 -14.58
C SER A 250 16.83 -8.63 -13.31
N PRO A 251 17.76 -7.82 -12.77
CA PRO A 251 18.33 -8.12 -11.46
C PRO A 251 17.25 -8.11 -10.37
N TYR A 252 17.48 -8.85 -9.30
CA TYR A 252 16.65 -8.74 -8.10
C TYR A 252 16.84 -7.35 -7.49
N MET A 253 15.73 -6.67 -7.21
CA MET A 253 15.70 -5.31 -6.68
C MET A 253 14.60 -5.13 -5.63
N ALA A 254 13.98 -6.21 -5.16
CA ALA A 254 12.98 -6.19 -4.10
C ALA A 254 13.07 -7.43 -3.21
N VAL A 255 12.62 -7.27 -1.96
CA VAL A 255 12.51 -8.31 -0.94
C VAL A 255 11.12 -8.24 -0.33
N PHE A 256 10.38 -9.33 -0.38
CA PHE A 256 9.02 -9.45 0.15
C PHE A 256 8.97 -10.47 1.28
N ILE A 257 8.06 -10.27 2.21
CA ILE A 257 7.83 -11.16 3.35
C ILE A 257 6.88 -12.28 2.91
N CYS A 258 7.27 -13.54 3.15
CA CYS A 258 6.49 -14.72 2.80
C CYS A 258 6.03 -15.44 4.06
N ASP A 259 4.72 -15.51 4.28
CA ASP A 259 4.14 -16.18 5.46
C ASP A 259 4.08 -17.72 5.32
N ASP A 260 4.26 -18.28 4.11
CA ASP A 260 4.13 -19.72 3.87
C ASP A 260 5.49 -20.40 3.69
N ARG A 261 5.78 -21.38 4.57
CA ARG A 261 6.93 -22.32 4.46
C ARG A 261 6.80 -23.32 3.31
N GLY A 262 5.67 -23.29 2.58
CA GLY A 262 5.50 -24.01 1.32
C GLY A 262 6.07 -23.17 0.21
N GLY A 263 7.23 -23.59 -0.31
CA GLY A 263 7.94 -22.87 -1.35
C GLY A 263 7.04 -22.49 -2.52
N TYR A 264 7.39 -21.40 -3.21
CA TYR A 264 7.01 -21.29 -4.61
C TYR A 264 7.62 -22.53 -5.30
N ASP A 265 6.84 -23.59 -5.42
CA ASP A 265 7.21 -24.75 -6.21
C ASP A 265 7.60 -24.23 -7.60
N ASN A 266 8.65 -24.81 -8.17
CA ASN A 266 9.34 -24.37 -9.39
C ASN A 266 8.44 -24.16 -10.63
N ASP A 267 7.13 -24.44 -10.56
CA ASP A 267 6.14 -24.29 -11.64
C ASP A 267 5.13 -23.14 -11.44
N GLY A 268 5.01 -22.54 -10.24
CA GLY A 268 4.05 -21.47 -9.97
C GLY A 268 4.65 -20.07 -10.03
N GLU A 269 4.41 -19.31 -11.11
CA GLU A 269 4.86 -17.91 -11.19
C GLU A 269 4.04 -17.02 -10.24
N ALA A 270 4.65 -16.58 -9.14
CA ALA A 270 4.05 -15.58 -8.25
C ALA A 270 4.50 -14.16 -8.62
N PHE A 271 3.57 -13.21 -8.50
CA PHE A 271 3.81 -11.82 -8.82
C PHE A 271 3.46 -10.91 -7.64
N ALA A 272 4.24 -9.85 -7.48
CA ALA A 272 3.87 -8.73 -6.64
C ALA A 272 3.64 -7.47 -7.49
N PHE A 273 2.68 -6.66 -7.10
CA PHE A 273 2.48 -5.33 -7.66
C PHE A 273 2.74 -4.28 -6.58
N THR A 274 3.59 -3.30 -6.89
CA THR A 274 3.85 -2.17 -6.00
C THR A 274 3.45 -0.86 -6.67
N ALA A 275 2.46 -0.17 -6.10
CA ALA A 275 2.19 1.22 -6.44
C ALA A 275 2.95 2.13 -5.47
N SER A 276 3.77 3.03 -6.01
CA SER A 276 4.55 4.01 -5.25
C SER A 276 4.41 5.37 -5.90
N ARG A 277 4.00 6.38 -5.12
CA ARG A 277 3.93 7.77 -5.62
C ARG A 277 5.35 8.30 -5.84
N PRO A 278 5.72 8.77 -7.05
CA PRO A 278 6.95 9.52 -7.23
C PRO A 278 6.86 10.84 -6.47
N GLU A 279 7.90 11.24 -5.74
CA GLU A 279 7.96 12.59 -5.17
C GLU A 279 8.53 13.56 -6.21
N ASP A 280 8.01 14.80 -6.22
CA ASP A 280 8.42 15.84 -7.18
C ASP A 280 9.94 16.04 -7.13
N ALA A 281 10.60 15.81 -8.26
CA ALA A 281 12.06 15.88 -8.41
C ALA A 281 12.68 17.27 -8.18
N SER A 282 11.86 18.28 -7.81
CA SER A 282 12.25 19.68 -7.64
C SER A 282 12.50 20.11 -6.19
N SER A 283 12.50 19.19 -5.21
CA SER A 283 12.78 19.54 -3.81
C SER A 283 14.22 19.16 -3.41
N ASP A 284 14.97 20.12 -2.89
CA ASP A 284 16.39 20.00 -2.51
C ASP A 284 16.67 19.03 -1.34
N LYS A 285 15.65 18.36 -0.80
CA LYS A 285 15.76 17.35 0.27
C LYS A 285 15.62 15.94 -0.30
N PHE A 286 16.36 15.69 -1.36
CA PHE A 286 16.17 14.53 -2.21
C PHE A 286 16.63 13.24 -1.56
N ASP A 287 15.68 12.31 -1.41
CA ASP A 287 15.99 10.90 -1.25
C ASP A 287 15.10 10.10 -2.21
N LEU A 288 15.71 9.40 -3.16
CA LEU A 288 15.05 8.64 -4.25
C LEU A 288 14.03 7.60 -3.77
N ASN A 289 13.99 7.38 -2.45
CA ASN A 289 13.35 6.28 -1.78
C ASN A 289 12.42 6.73 -0.64
N ASP A 290 12.04 8.02 -0.49
CA ASP A 290 11.11 8.45 0.58
C ASP A 290 9.69 7.88 0.34
N LEU A 291 9.55 6.61 0.75
CA LEU A 291 8.56 5.62 0.36
C LEU A 291 7.46 5.43 1.40
N ASP A 292 7.23 6.40 2.30
CA ASP A 292 6.20 6.34 3.35
C ASP A 292 4.77 6.07 2.81
N ARG A 293 4.57 5.97 1.49
CA ARG A 293 3.30 5.89 0.77
C ARG A 293 3.21 4.82 -0.34
N HIS A 294 3.99 3.74 -0.30
CA HIS A 294 3.83 2.66 -1.28
C HIS A 294 2.98 1.51 -0.75
N VAL A 295 2.29 0.85 -1.67
CA VAL A 295 1.39 -0.26 -1.40
C VAL A 295 1.82 -1.44 -2.27
N SER A 296 2.15 -2.58 -1.65
CA SER A 296 2.59 -3.81 -2.31
C SER A 296 1.60 -4.96 -2.08
N PHE A 297 1.15 -5.59 -3.15
CA PHE A 297 0.22 -6.70 -3.12
C PHE A 297 0.79 -7.91 -3.82
N GLU A 298 0.54 -9.10 -3.29
CA GLU A 298 0.64 -10.32 -4.08
C GLU A 298 -0.54 -10.33 -5.06
N VAL A 299 -0.27 -10.59 -6.33
CA VAL A 299 -1.27 -10.50 -7.39
C VAL A 299 -1.27 -11.72 -8.31
N ALA A 300 -2.45 -12.14 -8.73
CA ALA A 300 -2.64 -13.05 -9.85
C ALA A 300 -2.77 -12.27 -11.15
N MET A 301 -2.11 -12.73 -12.21
CA MET A 301 -2.23 -12.17 -13.55
C MET A 301 -3.26 -12.96 -14.35
N GLU A 302 -4.33 -12.30 -14.79
CA GLU A 302 -5.46 -12.99 -15.46
C GLU A 302 -5.46 -12.83 -16.99
N GLY A 303 -4.60 -11.96 -17.53
CA GLY A 303 -4.53 -11.69 -18.97
C GLY A 303 -4.13 -10.25 -19.25
N LYS A 304 -4.51 -9.75 -20.42
CA LYS A 304 -4.30 -8.35 -20.82
C LYS A 304 -5.58 -7.77 -21.43
N VAL A 305 -5.80 -6.48 -21.24
CA VAL A 305 -6.89 -5.70 -21.85
C VAL A 305 -6.33 -4.59 -22.73
N GLN A 306 -7.14 -4.05 -23.64
CA GLN A 306 -6.73 -2.94 -24.48
C GLN A 306 -6.60 -1.66 -23.63
N GLY A 307 -5.37 -1.16 -23.48
CA GLY A 307 -5.11 0.17 -22.93
C GLY A 307 -5.03 1.23 -24.03
N GLN A 308 -4.58 2.44 -23.66
CA GLN A 308 -4.52 3.57 -24.60
C GLN A 308 -3.64 3.28 -25.82
N ASN A 309 -2.46 2.66 -25.61
CA ASN A 309 -1.47 2.44 -26.68
C ASN A 309 -0.90 1.01 -26.73
N ARG A 310 -1.31 0.11 -25.83
CA ARG A 310 -0.82 -1.28 -25.76
C ARG A 310 -1.77 -2.17 -24.97
N LEU A 311 -1.53 -3.47 -25.02
CA LEU A 311 -2.17 -4.44 -24.13
C LEU A 311 -1.64 -4.26 -22.69
N VAL A 312 -2.53 -4.03 -21.75
CA VAL A 312 -2.26 -3.73 -20.34
C VAL A 312 -2.56 -4.96 -19.47
N PRO A 313 -1.65 -5.38 -18.58
CA PRO A 313 -1.88 -6.52 -17.69
C PRO A 313 -3.06 -6.33 -16.74
N THR A 314 -3.81 -7.40 -16.56
CA THR A 314 -4.95 -7.45 -15.63
C THR A 314 -4.55 -8.17 -14.34
N LEU A 315 -4.71 -7.49 -13.20
CA LEU A 315 -4.24 -7.96 -11.90
C LEU A 315 -5.40 -8.15 -10.90
N ARG A 316 -5.38 -9.29 -10.19
CA ARG A 316 -6.23 -9.52 -9.01
C ARG A 316 -5.41 -9.59 -7.75
N ILE A 317 -5.83 -8.85 -6.73
CA ILE A 317 -5.20 -8.85 -5.41
C ILE A 317 -5.45 -10.20 -4.74
N ILE A 318 -4.37 -10.85 -4.31
CA ILE A 318 -4.42 -12.06 -3.48
C ILE A 318 -4.34 -11.64 -2.01
N ARG A 319 -3.27 -10.95 -1.63
CA ARG A 319 -3.05 -10.46 -0.27
C ARG A 319 -2.12 -9.26 -0.23
N TRP A 320 -2.04 -8.64 0.94
CA TRP A 320 -1.01 -7.65 1.25
C TRP A 320 0.34 -8.36 1.27
N LEU A 321 1.34 -7.78 0.61
CA LEU A 321 2.67 -8.37 0.54
C LEU A 321 3.70 -7.31 0.94
N PRO A 322 3.96 -7.16 2.25
CA PRO A 322 4.93 -6.19 2.73
C PRO A 322 6.34 -6.57 2.28
N GLY A 323 7.14 -5.57 1.99
CA GLY A 323 8.50 -5.76 1.51
C GLY A 323 9.21 -4.44 1.28
N MET A 324 10.51 -4.50 1.06
CA MET A 324 11.32 -3.36 0.61
C MET A 324 11.59 -3.48 -0.88
N CYS A 325 11.43 -2.39 -1.61
CA CYS A 325 11.59 -2.33 -3.06
C CYS A 325 12.49 -1.16 -3.44
N PHE A 326 13.39 -1.38 -4.40
CA PHE A 326 14.32 -0.37 -4.90
C PHE A 326 13.98 0.03 -6.33
N PHE A 327 13.59 1.29 -6.55
CA PHE A 327 12.95 1.75 -7.79
C PHE A 327 13.84 2.61 -8.70
N ARG A 328 15.14 2.72 -8.42
CA ARG A 328 16.03 3.69 -9.08
C ARG A 328 16.09 3.44 -10.60
N GLY A 329 15.57 4.40 -11.38
CA GLY A 329 15.62 4.39 -12.84
C GLY A 329 14.61 3.46 -13.53
N VAL A 330 13.58 2.99 -12.81
CA VAL A 330 12.66 1.96 -13.30
C VAL A 330 11.33 2.55 -13.75
N HIS A 331 10.92 2.24 -14.98
CA HIS A 331 9.63 2.62 -15.53
C HIS A 331 8.46 1.95 -14.78
N ARG A 332 7.34 2.67 -14.64
CA ARG A 332 6.11 2.13 -14.05
C ARG A 332 5.21 1.59 -15.16
N GLU A 333 4.78 0.36 -15.01
CA GLU A 333 3.83 -0.25 -15.91
C GLU A 333 2.41 0.20 -15.59
N GLU A 334 1.65 0.53 -16.64
CA GLU A 334 0.21 0.64 -16.58
C GLU A 334 -0.38 -0.76 -16.31
N VAL A 335 -1.36 -0.84 -15.42
CA VAL A 335 -2.08 -2.08 -15.07
C VAL A 335 -3.56 -1.79 -14.85
N VAL A 336 -4.38 -2.82 -15.00
CA VAL A 336 -5.82 -2.76 -14.69
C VAL A 336 -6.15 -3.71 -13.54
N PHE A 337 -6.84 -3.17 -12.53
CA PHE A 337 -7.53 -3.97 -11.51
C PHE A 337 -9.01 -4.06 -11.89
N PRO A 338 -9.51 -5.25 -12.29
CA PRO A 338 -10.90 -5.39 -12.69
C PRO A 338 -11.88 -4.97 -11.61
N TRP A 339 -13.02 -4.45 -12.02
CA TRP A 339 -14.15 -4.21 -11.12
C TRP A 339 -14.48 -5.48 -10.32
N PRO A 340 -14.69 -5.36 -9.00
CA PRO A 340 -15.33 -6.39 -8.20
C PRO A 340 -16.63 -6.88 -8.87
N SER A 341 -16.90 -8.19 -8.76
CA SER A 341 -18.03 -8.81 -9.48
C SER A 341 -19.39 -8.22 -9.10
N ASP A 342 -19.51 -7.68 -7.90
CA ASP A 342 -20.71 -7.03 -7.36
C ASP A 342 -20.95 -5.61 -7.92
N LEU A 343 -19.95 -5.00 -8.59
CA LEU A 343 -20.06 -3.69 -9.26
C LEU A 343 -20.27 -3.77 -10.77
N LYS A 344 -20.04 -4.93 -11.40
CA LYS A 344 -20.09 -5.07 -12.88
C LYS A 344 -21.42 -4.66 -13.53
N GLY A 345 -22.54 -4.68 -12.78
CA GLY A 345 -23.86 -4.26 -13.27
C GLY A 345 -24.26 -2.82 -12.93
N ILE A 346 -23.40 -2.06 -12.26
CA ILE A 346 -23.67 -0.68 -11.82
C ILE A 346 -22.79 0.34 -12.58
N VAL A 347 -21.62 -0.10 -13.04
CA VAL A 347 -20.59 0.73 -13.68
C VAL A 347 -20.63 0.62 -15.22
N ALA A 348 -21.59 -0.12 -15.78
CA ALA A 348 -21.81 -0.30 -17.21
C ALA A 348 -22.62 0.83 -17.84
#